data_AF-A0A815QY02-F1
#
_entry.id   AF-A0A815QY02-F1
#
_cell.length_a   1.000
_cell.length_b   1.000
_cell.length_c   1.000
_cell.angle_alpha   90.00
_cell.angle_beta   90.00
_cell.angle_gamma   90.00
#
_symmetry.space_group_name_H-M   'P 1'
#
loop_
_entity.id
_entity.type
_entity.pdbx_description
1 polymer ?
#
loop_
_entity_poly.entity_id
_entity_poly.type
_entity_poly.pdbx_seq_one_letter_code
_entity_poly.pdbx_strand_id
1 'polypeptide(L)' 'MGRVIRAQRKGGSAIFRSRTFHRKGPAKFRSLDYAERQGYLRGVVK' A
#
# COMPACT_ATOMS: atom_id res chain seq x y z
N MET A 1 -8.37 31.89 19.19
CA MET A 1 -8.36 30.95 18.05
C MET A 1 -6.91 30.64 17.67
N GLY A 2 -6.49 29.38 17.73
CA GLY A 2 -5.09 28.98 17.51
C GLY A 2 -4.79 28.56 16.07
N ARG A 3 -3.52 28.64 15.66
CA ARG A 3 -3.05 28.15 14.35
C ARG A 3 -3.03 26.62 14.35
N VAL A 4 -3.43 26.00 13.22
CA VAL A 4 -3.36 24.54 13.02
C VAL A 4 -1.93 24.05 13.19
N ILE A 5 -1.72 23.10 14.11
CA ILE A 5 -0.40 22.55 14.40
C ILE A 5 0.04 21.57 13.31
N ARG A 6 1.35 21.40 13.15
CA ARG A 6 1.93 20.52 12.10
C ARG A 6 1.36 19.09 12.12
N ALA A 7 1.10 18.54 13.30
CA ALA A 7 0.54 17.19 13.44
C ALA A 7 -0.83 17.05 12.76
N GLN A 8 -1.71 18.02 12.94
CA GLN A 8 -3.04 18.07 12.32
C GLN A 8 -2.95 18.23 10.79
N ARG A 9 -1.90 18.89 10.28
CA ARG A 9 -1.70 19.10 8.83
C ARG A 9 -1.29 17.83 8.08
N LYS A 10 -0.76 16.79 8.75
CA LYS A 10 -0.31 15.56 8.08
C LYS A 10 -1.46 14.78 7.42
N GLY A 11 -2.69 14.86 7.96
CA GLY A 11 -3.87 14.22 7.38
C GLY A 11 -4.65 15.09 6.39
N GLY A 12 -4.59 16.43 6.54
CA GLY A 12 -5.38 17.37 5.74
C GLY A 12 -4.63 18.12 4.63
N SER A 13 -3.29 18.04 4.59
CA SER A 13 -2.47 18.80 3.62
C SER A 13 -1.85 17.92 2.54
N ALA A 14 -1.87 18.39 1.29
CA ALA A 14 -1.21 17.74 0.17
C ALA A 14 0.33 17.69 0.28
N ILE A 15 0.93 18.55 1.10
CA ILE A 15 2.39 18.65 1.31
C ILE A 15 2.97 17.34 1.89
N PHE A 16 2.19 16.61 2.68
CA PHE A 16 2.62 15.37 3.32
C PHE A 16 2.18 14.10 2.59
N ARG A 17 1.68 14.22 1.34
CA ARG A 17 1.33 13.05 0.51
C ARG A 17 2.57 12.25 0.14
N SER A 18 2.42 10.94 0.04
CA SER A 18 3.50 10.05 -0.41
C SER A 18 3.87 10.32 -1.86
N ARG A 19 5.17 10.42 -2.18
CA ARG A 19 5.68 10.45 -3.56
C ARG A 19 5.67 9.04 -4.14
N THR A 20 4.74 8.74 -5.05
CA THR A 20 4.51 7.39 -5.58
C THR A 20 4.94 7.17 -7.04
N PHE A 21 5.51 8.16 -7.71
CA PHE A 21 5.74 8.16 -9.16
C PHE A 21 6.60 7.00 -9.71
N HIS A 22 7.58 6.51 -8.94
CA HIS A 22 8.40 5.35 -9.34
C HIS A 22 7.87 4.00 -8.83
N ARG A 23 6.79 3.98 -8.05
CA ARG A 23 6.22 2.73 -7.54
C ARG A 23 5.53 1.99 -8.69
N LYS A 24 5.90 0.72 -8.90
CA LYS A 24 5.30 -0.13 -9.94
C LYS A 24 3.90 -0.61 -9.55
N GLY A 25 3.70 -0.89 -8.28
CA GLY A 25 2.43 -1.33 -7.72
C GLY A 25 2.61 -1.80 -6.28
N PRO A 26 1.52 -2.03 -5.54
CA PRO A 26 1.59 -2.65 -4.23
C PRO A 26 2.01 -4.13 -4.36
N ALA A 27 2.98 -4.56 -3.55
CA ALA A 27 3.28 -5.98 -3.41
C ALA A 27 2.11 -6.66 -2.67
N LYS A 28 1.53 -7.69 -3.28
CA LYS A 28 0.38 -8.42 -2.74
C LYS A 28 0.57 -9.92 -2.98
N PHE A 29 0.05 -10.70 -2.06
CA PHE A 29 -0.18 -12.12 -2.33
C PHE A 29 -1.22 -12.29 -3.44
N ARG A 30 -1.23 -13.47 -4.04
CA ARG A 30 -2.29 -13.93 -4.93
C ARG A 30 -3.63 -13.92 -4.20
N SER A 31 -4.73 -13.83 -4.96
CA SER A 31 -6.06 -14.06 -4.44
C SER A 31 -6.18 -15.47 -3.88
N LEU A 32 -6.61 -15.58 -2.61
CA LEU A 32 -6.75 -16.85 -1.93
C LEU A 32 -7.92 -17.66 -2.54
N ASP A 33 -7.57 -18.50 -3.52
CA ASP A 33 -8.49 -19.35 -4.28
C ASP A 33 -8.51 -20.79 -3.75
N TYR A 34 -9.32 -21.67 -4.35
CA TYR A 34 -9.43 -23.06 -3.93
C TYR A 34 -8.09 -23.81 -3.95
N ALA A 35 -7.25 -23.53 -4.95
CA ALA A 35 -5.97 -24.21 -5.12
C ALA A 35 -4.99 -23.88 -3.99
N GLU A 36 -5.04 -22.65 -3.44
CA GLU A 36 -4.26 -22.30 -2.24
C GLU A 36 -4.87 -22.84 -0.94
N ARG A 37 -6.20 -22.95 -0.87
CA ARG A 37 -6.90 -23.43 0.34
C ARG A 37 -6.72 -24.93 0.57
N GLN A 38 -6.78 -25.71 -0.51
CA GLN A 38 -6.86 -27.17 -0.44
C GLN A 38 -5.62 -27.86 -1.01
N GLY A 39 -4.68 -27.10 -1.58
CA GLY A 39 -3.49 -27.63 -2.23
C GLY A 39 -2.28 -26.70 -2.09
N TYR A 40 -1.33 -26.84 -3.01
CA TYR A 40 -0.14 -26.00 -3.08
C TYR A 40 0.08 -25.52 -4.51
N LEU A 41 0.72 -24.36 -4.65
CA LEU A 41 1.12 -23.81 -5.95
C LEU A 41 2.62 -23.53 -5.96
N ARG A 42 3.24 -23.74 -7.11
CA ARG A 42 4.65 -23.44 -7.36
C ARG A 42 4.77 -22.40 -8.47
N GLY A 43 5.39 -21.27 -8.16
CA GLY A 43 5.79 -20.24 -9.13
C GLY A 43 7.31 -20.21 -9.31
N VAL A 44 7.78 -19.49 -10.33
CA VAL A 44 9.21 -19.22 -10.56
C VAL A 44 9.41 -17.70 -10.57
N VAL A 45 10.43 -17.22 -9.87
CA VAL A 45 10.81 -15.80 -9.88
C VAL A 45 11.47 -15.47 -11.22
N LYS A 46 11.06 -14.36 -11.82
CA LYS A 46 11.65 -13.80 -13.04
C LYS A 46 12.14 -12.39 -12.78
#